data_AF-A0A7N2QX95-F1
#
_entry.id   AF-A0A7N2QX95-F1
#
_cell.length_a   1.000
_cell.length_b   1.000
_cell.length_c   1.000
_cell.angle_alpha   90.00
_cell.angle_beta   90.00
_cell.angle_gamma   90.00
#
_symmetry.space_group_name_H-M   'P 1'
#
loop_
_entity.id
_entity.type
_entity.pdbx_description
1 polymer ?
#
loop_
_entity_poly.entity_id
_entity_poly.type
_entity_poly.pdbx_seq_one_letter_code
_entity_poly.pdbx_strand_id
1 'polypeptide(L)'
;MWNEIDIVLNSAATTNFDEGYDIALGINTYGALHVLNFAKKYIKLKVLVHVSTAYVRGEKVGYILESPFNMEETLNGTLGLEINAEKELVEDYLDKLRVHGATKEEITSAMKDLGIKRFLRIFQNMLKSFDFQ
;
A
#
# COMPACT_ATOMS: atom_id res chain seq x y z
N MET A 1 -12.85 -25.66 -11.66
CA MET A 1 -12.22 -24.33 -11.48
C MET A 1 -11.42 -24.18 -10.18
N TRP A 2 -12.00 -24.31 -8.98
CA TRP A 2 -11.28 -24.05 -7.70
C TRP A 2 -10.14 -25.03 -7.32
N ASN A 3 -9.90 -26.08 -8.12
CA ASN A 3 -8.89 -27.12 -7.86
C ASN A 3 -7.83 -27.26 -8.97
N GLU A 4 -7.81 -26.31 -9.92
CA GLU A 4 -6.95 -26.34 -11.12
C GLU A 4 -5.88 -25.25 -11.10
N ILE A 5 -5.87 -24.39 -10.07
CA ILE A 5 -4.90 -23.30 -9.95
C ILE A 5 -3.79 -23.72 -9.01
N ASP A 6 -2.60 -23.94 -9.58
CA ASP A 6 -1.37 -24.22 -8.85
C ASP A 6 -0.64 -22.92 -8.44
N ILE A 7 -0.75 -21.87 -9.25
CA ILE A 7 0.05 -20.63 -9.12
C ILE A 7 -0.86 -19.42 -9.31
N VAL A 8 -0.72 -18.43 -8.42
CA VAL A 8 -1.26 -17.08 -8.62
C VAL A 8 -0.10 -16.11 -8.68
N LEU A 9 0.01 -15.34 -9.77
CA LEU A 9 0.98 -14.26 -9.94
C LEU A 9 0.24 -12.92 -9.94
N ASN A 10 0.45 -12.11 -8.90
CA ASN A 10 -0.08 -10.75 -8.83
C ASN A 10 0.99 -9.73 -9.24
N SER A 11 0.93 -9.30 -10.50
CA SER A 11 1.76 -8.20 -11.04
C SER A 11 0.95 -6.95 -11.39
N ALA A 12 -0.37 -6.95 -11.15
CA ALA A 12 -1.21 -5.79 -11.41
C ALA A 12 -0.98 -4.73 -10.33
N ALA A 13 -0.51 -3.56 -10.75
CA ALA A 13 -0.24 -2.42 -9.90
C ALA A 13 -0.28 -1.13 -10.74
N THR A 14 -0.56 0.00 -10.11
CA THR A 14 -0.16 1.31 -10.65
C THR A 14 1.26 1.61 -10.18
N THR A 15 2.14 1.95 -11.11
CA THR A 15 3.54 2.35 -10.83
C THR A 15 3.75 3.85 -10.97
N ASN A 16 2.66 4.62 -11.12
CA ASN A 16 2.72 6.06 -11.21
C ASN A 16 2.96 6.68 -9.82
N PHE A 17 4.07 7.41 -9.67
CA PHE A 17 4.44 8.07 -8.43
C PHE A 17 3.57 9.29 -8.09
N ASP A 18 2.86 9.84 -9.08
CA ASP A 18 1.94 10.97 -8.94
C ASP A 18 0.49 10.50 -9.19
N GLU A 19 0.16 9.29 -8.71
CA GLU A 19 -1.19 8.74 -8.76
C GLU A 19 -2.08 9.33 -7.66
N GLY A 20 -3.38 9.43 -7.90
CA GLY A 20 -4.34 9.71 -6.84
C GLY A 20 -4.23 8.68 -5.71
N TYR A 21 -4.13 9.14 -4.46
CA TYR A 21 -3.90 8.25 -3.33
C TYR A 21 -5.02 7.21 -3.14
N ASP A 22 -6.26 7.55 -3.47
CA ASP A 22 -7.40 6.64 -3.52
C ASP A 22 -7.21 5.51 -4.53
N ILE A 23 -6.73 5.84 -5.73
CA ILE A 23 -6.44 4.88 -6.81
C ILE A 23 -5.29 3.97 -6.39
N ALA A 24 -4.19 4.55 -5.91
CA ALA A 24 -3.01 3.79 -5.48
C ALA A 24 -3.34 2.84 -4.31
N LEU A 25 -4.10 3.31 -3.31
CA LEU A 25 -4.56 2.48 -2.18
C LEU A 25 -5.50 1.36 -2.65
N GLY A 26 -6.41 1.66 -3.58
CA GLY A 26 -7.33 0.69 -4.15
C GLY A 26 -6.62 -0.42 -4.93
N ILE A 27 -5.68 -0.07 -5.80
CA ILE A 27 -4.99 -1.03 -6.68
C ILE A 27 -3.87 -1.75 -5.93
N ASN A 28 -2.91 -1.00 -5.37
CA ASN A 28 -1.67 -1.59 -4.87
C ASN A 28 -1.83 -2.24 -3.49
N THR A 29 -2.77 -1.77 -2.66
CA THR A 29 -3.01 -2.32 -1.33
C THR A 29 -4.23 -3.25 -1.32
N TYR A 30 -5.42 -2.73 -1.61
CA TYR A 30 -6.64 -3.55 -1.54
C TYR A 30 -6.73 -4.55 -2.68
N GLY A 31 -6.22 -4.24 -3.87
CA GLY A 31 -6.11 -5.20 -4.98
C GLY A 31 -5.26 -6.41 -4.59
N ALA A 32 -4.09 -6.18 -3.98
CA ALA A 32 -3.25 -7.26 -3.46
C ALA A 32 -3.96 -8.07 -2.35
N LEU A 33 -4.67 -7.41 -1.43
CA LEU A 33 -5.48 -8.07 -0.40
C LEU A 33 -6.59 -8.93 -1.00
N HIS A 34 -7.28 -8.46 -2.02
CA HIS A 34 -8.31 -9.22 -2.72
C HIS A 34 -7.73 -10.44 -3.42
N VAL A 35 -6.57 -10.32 -4.08
CA VAL A 35 -5.88 -11.46 -4.70
C VAL A 35 -5.44 -12.47 -3.65
N LEU A 36 -4.92 -12.02 -2.50
CA LEU A 36 -4.59 -12.90 -1.38
C LEU A 36 -5.83 -13.66 -0.87
N ASN A 37 -6.94 -12.95 -0.65
CA ASN A 37 -8.19 -13.55 -0.18
C ASN A 37 -8.81 -14.51 -1.21
N PHE A 38 -8.64 -14.23 -2.50
CA PHE A 38 -8.99 -15.13 -3.57
C PHE A 38 -8.12 -16.39 -3.53
N ALA A 39 -6.79 -16.23 -3.46
CA ALA A 39 -5.82 -17.32 -3.39
C ALA A 39 -6.06 -18.26 -2.19
N LYS A 40 -6.44 -17.72 -1.02
CA LYS A 40 -6.78 -18.49 0.18
C LYS A 40 -7.96 -19.46 0.01
N LYS A 41 -8.81 -19.26 -1.00
CA LYS A 41 -9.95 -20.18 -1.28
C LYS A 41 -9.51 -21.50 -1.93
N TYR A 42 -8.27 -21.60 -2.40
CA TYR A 42 -7.77 -22.74 -3.16
C TYR A 42 -6.97 -23.70 -2.28
N ILE A 43 -7.51 -24.90 -2.07
CA ILE A 43 -6.90 -25.94 -1.22
C ILE A 43 -5.61 -26.51 -1.84
N LYS A 44 -5.47 -26.43 -3.17
CA LYS A 44 -4.32 -26.97 -3.93
C LYS A 44 -3.30 -25.93 -4.39
N LEU A 45 -3.46 -24.66 -3.99
CA LEU A 45 -2.54 -23.61 -4.40
C LEU A 45 -1.13 -23.93 -3.87
N LYS A 46 -0.14 -23.97 -4.77
CA LYS A 46 1.26 -24.23 -4.41
C LYS A 46 1.98 -22.94 -4.04
N VAL A 47 1.72 -21.85 -4.76
CA VAL A 47 2.42 -20.57 -4.53
C VAL A 47 1.57 -19.37 -4.96
N LEU A 48 1.65 -18.31 -4.15
CA LEU A 48 1.24 -16.96 -4.50
C LEU A 48 2.51 -16.10 -4.63
N VAL A 49 2.70 -15.50 -5.81
CA VAL A 49 3.81 -14.57 -6.07
C VAL A 49 3.22 -13.16 -6.21
N HIS A 50 3.68 -12.21 -5.39
CA HIS A 50 3.33 -10.81 -5.52
C HIS A 50 4.55 -10.01 -5.95
N VAL A 51 4.43 -9.28 -7.05
CA VAL A 51 5.46 -8.37 -7.52
C VAL A 51 5.34 -7.07 -6.74
N SER A 52 6.37 -6.75 -5.95
CA SER A 52 6.47 -5.52 -5.17
C SER A 52 7.57 -4.61 -5.73
N THR A 53 8.03 -3.64 -4.94
CA THR A 53 9.06 -2.68 -5.32
C THR A 53 10.16 -2.58 -4.27
N ALA A 54 11.40 -2.33 -4.69
CA ALA A 54 12.55 -2.18 -3.77
C ALA A 54 12.38 -0.99 -2.80
N TYR A 55 11.55 0.00 -3.13
CA TYR A 55 11.29 1.16 -2.27
C TYR A 55 10.65 0.80 -0.92
N VAL A 56 10.02 -0.37 -0.78
CA VAL A 56 9.42 -0.80 0.49
C VAL A 56 10.45 -1.08 1.59
N ARG A 57 11.75 -1.15 1.27
CA ARG A 57 12.81 -1.43 2.25
C ARG A 57 13.41 -0.17 2.90
N GLY A 58 12.93 1.01 2.53
CA GLY A 58 13.49 2.29 2.98
C GLY A 58 14.93 2.50 2.51
N GLU A 59 15.61 3.48 3.11
CA GLU A 59 17.01 3.79 2.78
C GLU A 59 17.95 2.88 3.58
N LYS A 60 18.70 2.01 2.88
CA LYS A 60 19.80 1.24 3.45
C LYS A 60 21.05 1.45 2.60
N VAL A 61 22.20 1.58 3.24
CA VAL A 61 23.49 1.79 2.57
C VAL A 61 24.24 0.47 2.43
N GLY A 62 24.87 0.25 1.27
CA GLY A 62 25.73 -0.91 1.01
C GLY A 62 25.02 -2.08 0.31
N TYR A 63 25.58 -3.29 0.42
CA TYR A 63 24.99 -4.49 -0.16
C TYR A 63 23.79 -4.96 0.67
N ILE A 64 22.61 -4.90 0.05
CA ILE A 64 21.33 -5.19 0.68
C ILE A 64 20.97 -6.65 0.38
N LEU A 65 21.23 -7.57 1.32
CA LEU A 65 20.87 -8.99 1.19
C LEU A 65 19.38 -9.20 1.45
N GLU A 66 18.72 -10.03 0.64
CA GLU A 66 17.33 -10.44 0.88
C GLU A 66 17.23 -11.28 2.15
N SER A 67 16.15 -11.08 2.90
CA SER A 67 15.80 -11.83 4.08
C SER A 67 14.31 -12.19 4.02
N PRO A 68 13.89 -13.34 4.57
CA PRO A 68 12.47 -13.63 4.73
C PRO A 68 11.77 -12.48 5.48
N PHE A 69 10.58 -12.11 5.03
CA PHE A 69 9.74 -11.15 5.75
C PHE A 69 9.08 -11.85 6.94
N ASN A 70 9.17 -11.26 8.13
CA ASN A 70 8.34 -11.68 9.25
C ASN A 70 6.99 -10.96 9.18
N MET A 71 5.91 -11.66 9.51
CA MET A 71 4.59 -11.03 9.64
C MET A 71 4.69 -9.91 10.68
N GLU A 72 4.08 -8.75 10.37
CA GLU A 72 4.07 -7.55 11.22
C GLU A 72 5.41 -6.81 11.34
N GLU A 73 6.45 -7.23 10.61
CA GLU A 73 7.71 -6.47 10.52
C GLU A 73 7.49 -5.18 9.72
N THR A 74 7.73 -4.04 10.38
CA THR A 74 7.72 -2.71 9.74
C THR A 74 9.10 -2.07 9.81
N LEU A 75 9.42 -1.19 8.86
CA LEU A 75 10.75 -0.58 8.75
C LEU A 75 11.23 0.16 10.00
N ASN A 76 10.29 0.71 10.79
CA ASN A 76 10.61 1.57 11.92
C ASN A 76 10.11 1.02 13.25
N GLY A 77 9.77 -0.28 13.32
CA GLY A 77 9.18 -0.90 14.52
C GLY A 77 7.83 -0.31 14.93
N THR A 78 7.21 0.51 14.06
CA THR A 78 5.88 1.07 14.30
C THR A 78 4.87 -0.05 14.12
N LEU A 79 4.19 -0.43 15.20
CA LEU A 79 3.07 -1.35 15.13
C LEU A 79 1.90 -0.67 14.40
N GLY A 80 1.38 -1.34 13.38
CA GLY A 80 0.08 -0.98 12.79
C GLY A 80 0.13 0.04 11.65
N LEU A 81 0.46 -0.43 10.45
CA LEU A 81 -0.20 0.12 9.26
C LEU A 81 -1.61 -0.47 9.22
N GLU A 82 -2.53 0.19 9.91
CA GLU A 82 -3.95 -0.16 9.92
C GLU A 82 -4.55 0.29 8.58
N ILE A 83 -4.53 -0.62 7.60
CA ILE A 83 -4.93 -0.32 6.21
C ILE A 83 -6.40 0.08 6.10
N ASN A 84 -7.25 -0.33 7.06
CA ASN A 84 -8.67 0.02 7.07
C ASN A 84 -8.88 1.46 7.53
N ALA A 85 -8.14 1.92 8.53
CA ALA A 85 -8.13 3.31 8.97
C ALA A 85 -7.61 4.24 7.87
N GLU A 86 -6.63 3.80 7.07
CA GLU A 86 -6.21 4.54 5.88
C GLU A 86 -7.32 4.61 4.83
N LYS A 87 -8.07 3.51 4.63
CA LYS A 87 -9.20 3.49 3.70
C LYS A 87 -10.34 4.40 4.16
N GLU A 88 -10.75 4.30 5.42
CA GLU A 88 -11.79 5.14 6.02
C GLU A 88 -11.43 6.62 5.87
N LEU A 89 -10.18 6.99 6.13
CA LEU A 89 -9.70 8.37 5.95
C LEU A 89 -9.81 8.85 4.51
N VAL A 90 -9.48 8.00 3.53
CA VAL A 90 -9.59 8.33 2.11
C VAL A 90 -11.05 8.48 1.68
N GLU A 91 -11.90 7.56 2.10
CA GLU A 91 -13.35 7.59 1.80
C GLU A 91 -14.01 8.84 2.41
N ASP A 92 -13.73 9.15 3.67
CA ASP A 92 -14.20 10.37 4.33
C ASP A 92 -13.76 11.65 3.61
N TYR A 93 -12.52 11.67 3.11
CA TYR A 93 -11.99 12.83 2.40
C TYR A 93 -12.63 12.98 1.02
N LEU A 94 -12.81 11.88 0.28
CA LEU A 94 -13.53 11.86 -0.99
C LEU A 94 -14.98 12.33 -0.84
N ASP A 95 -15.68 11.84 0.18
CA ASP A 95 -17.08 12.20 0.40
C ASP A 95 -17.24 13.68 0.76
N LYS A 96 -16.31 14.25 1.55
CA LYS A 96 -16.26 15.70 1.78
C LYS A 96 -16.10 16.48 0.49
N LEU A 97 -15.19 16.08 -0.40
CA LEU A 97 -14.99 16.77 -1.68
C LEU A 97 -16.24 16.69 -2.57
N ARG A 98 -16.88 15.52 -2.63
CA ARG A 98 -18.13 15.31 -3.39
C ARG A 98 -19.28 16.16 -2.86
N VAL A 99 -19.45 16.24 -1.53
CA VAL A 99 -20.49 17.07 -0.89
C VAL A 99 -20.30 18.56 -1.21
N HIS A 100 -19.06 19.02 -1.36
CA HIS A 100 -18.76 20.40 -1.77
C HIS A 100 -18.86 20.63 -3.29
N GLY A 101 -19.25 19.62 -4.07
CA GLY A 101 -19.42 19.73 -5.52
C GLY A 101 -18.11 19.82 -6.28
N ALA A 102 -17.01 19.29 -5.73
CA ALA A 102 -15.72 19.28 -6.41
C ALA A 102 -15.80 18.53 -7.75
N THR A 103 -15.15 19.09 -8.77
CA THR A 103 -14.98 18.49 -10.09
C THR A 103 -14.06 17.26 -10.02
N LYS A 104 -14.05 16.46 -11.10
CA LYS A 104 -13.19 15.28 -11.18
C LYS A 104 -11.70 15.65 -11.12
N GLU A 105 -11.34 16.75 -11.76
CA GLU A 105 -9.99 17.30 -11.80
C GLU A 105 -9.55 17.78 -10.42
N GLU A 106 -10.42 18.48 -9.70
CA GLU A 106 -10.16 18.92 -8.31
C GLU A 106 -10.00 17.73 -7.36
N ILE A 107 -10.86 16.71 -7.48
CA ILE A 107 -10.74 15.47 -6.69
C ILE A 107 -9.40 14.79 -6.98
N THR A 108 -9.04 14.66 -8.26
CA THR A 108 -7.78 14.02 -8.66
C THR A 108 -6.57 14.76 -8.08
N SER A 109 -6.55 16.10 -8.18
CA SER A 109 -5.49 16.93 -7.59
C SER A 109 -5.45 16.77 -6.06
N ALA A 110 -6.60 16.81 -5.40
CA ALA A 110 -6.68 16.67 -3.95
C ALA A 110 -6.22 15.29 -3.46
N MET A 111 -6.48 14.22 -4.22
CA MET A 111 -6.02 12.87 -3.88
C MET A 111 -4.51 12.71 -4.05
N LYS A 112 -3.90 13.34 -5.06
CA LYS A 112 -2.43 13.40 -5.18
C LYS A 112 -1.82 14.13 -4.00
N ASP A 113 -2.35 15.31 -3.67
CA ASP A 113 -1.90 16.11 -2.52
C ASP A 113 -2.05 15.35 -1.20
N LEU A 114 -3.14 14.59 -1.03
CA LEU A 114 -3.33 13.74 0.14
C LEU A 114 -2.21 12.68 0.23
N GLY A 115 -1.91 12.00 -0.89
CA GLY A 115 -0.83 10.99 -0.94
C GLY A 115 0.52 11.56 -0.50
N ILE A 116 0.87 12.75 -0.98
CA ILE A 116 2.09 13.47 -0.57
C ILE A 116 2.06 13.77 0.94
N LYS A 117 0.94 14.26 1.47
CA LYS A 117 0.80 14.52 2.92
C LYS A 117 0.97 13.24 3.76
N ARG A 118 0.43 12.09 3.30
CA ARG A 118 0.61 10.81 3.99
C ARG A 118 2.08 10.40 4.02
N PHE A 119 2.76 10.50 2.88
CA PHE A 119 4.19 10.21 2.77
C PHE A 119 5.02 11.08 3.71
N LEU A 120 4.84 12.40 3.68
CA LEU A 120 5.58 13.33 4.53
C LEU A 120 5.36 13.06 6.03
N ARG A 121 4.13 12.71 6.44
CA ARG A 121 3.84 12.32 7.83
C ARG A 121 4.62 11.07 8.25
N ILE A 122 4.64 10.04 7.40
CA ILE A 122 5.39 8.80 7.67
C ILE A 122 6.88 9.09 7.73
N PHE A 123 7.39 9.89 6.80
CA PHE A 123 8.80 10.29 6.75
C PHE A 123 9.20 11.10 7.99
N GLN A 124 8.37 12.03 8.45
CA GLN A 124 8.61 12.77 9.70
C GLN A 124 8.62 11.84 10.92
N ASN A 125 7.70 10.88 11.00
CA ASN A 125 7.68 9.90 12.09
C ASN A 125 8.92 9.00 12.06
N MET A 126 9.39 8.64 10.86
CA MET A 126 10.66 7.93 10.66
C MET A 126 11.84 8.76 11.20
N LEU A 127 11.97 10.02 10.81
CA LEU A 127 13.07 10.88 11.28
C LEU A 127 13.08 11.06 12.80
N LYS A 128 11.91 11.21 13.44
CA LYS A 128 11.81 11.29 14.91
C LYS A 128 12.29 10.02 15.62
N SER A 129 12.24 8.86 14.96
CA SER A 129 12.78 7.61 15.52
C SER A 129 14.32 7.54 15.48
N PHE A 130 14.97 8.49 14.78
CA PHE A 130 16.42 8.64 14.70
C PHE A 130 16.98 9.78 15.56
N ASP A 131 16.17 10.42 16.42
CA ASP A 131 16.69 11.36 17.41
C ASP A 131 17.62 10.60 18.38
N PHE A 132 18.91 10.91 18.28
CA PHE A 132 20.00 10.37 19.10
C PHE A 132 19.71 10.58 20.60
N GLN A 133 19.68 9.48 21.36
CA GLN A 133 20.13 9.51 22.76
C GLN A 133 21.65 9.61 22.81
#